data_AF-J9F2J7-F1
#
_entry.id   AF-J9F2J7-F1
#
_cell.length_a   1.000
_cell.length_b   1.000
_cell.length_c   1.000
_cell.angle_alpha   90.00
_cell.angle_beta   90.00
_cell.angle_gamma   90.00
#
_symmetry.space_group_name_H-M   'P 1'
#
loop_
_entity.id
_entity.type
_entity.pdbx_description
1 polymer ?
#
loop_
_entity_poly.entity_id
_entity_poly.type
_entity_poly.pdbx_seq_one_letter_code
_entity_poly.pdbx_strand_id
1 'polypeptide(L)'
;MEKVSDGSMQEWPDSDRLKEALSLAKFDNCYTMPGLKQVSLRVNVALPDLMASTLEEKLNKTVTRPSVSKDLDGVHLLIRQLYESLQAGGHLRAAVNLTAELLTEVNQGFGMAGQPSNNTEYSFKVWACRLQLLMALKLYTLLNDELIPFEELDAPDLFYQYYPNLYPESPKGSLVLFSMRLVHAEALRFTSNPWTTLERIDKLEKNVNNEYSTSMILYNRLSKAGGLNSEQRIALKLMLMRMAMSIGDQKNLEHYSNEIVSSGCDEEILHKCLKYMFYGNYNEAYETLQKCLNSLASPELCNNMAICLLYKGQIFNAMEMLKSLPGDPNEPVAINFSTIAELSISNLIHEDVIRL
;
A
#
# COMPACT_ATOMS: atom_id res chain seq x y z
N MET A 1 12.75 -29.80 -7.79
CA MET A 1 12.03 -28.53 -7.56
C MET A 1 10.77 -28.89 -6.80
N GLU A 2 10.85 -28.92 -5.47
CA GLU A 2 9.65 -28.88 -4.64
C GLU A 2 8.97 -27.54 -4.91
N LYS A 3 7.69 -27.57 -5.27
CA LYS A 3 6.84 -26.39 -5.24
C LYS A 3 6.83 -25.92 -3.78
N VAL A 4 7.56 -24.86 -3.49
CA VAL A 4 7.33 -24.05 -2.29
C VAL A 4 5.87 -23.63 -2.41
N SER A 5 5.02 -24.17 -1.54
CA SER A 5 3.63 -23.78 -1.46
C SER A 5 3.58 -22.28 -1.18
N ASP A 6 2.65 -21.61 -1.84
CA ASP A 6 2.36 -20.17 -1.76
C ASP A 6 1.76 -19.76 -0.40
N GLY A 7 2.12 -20.49 0.67
CA GLY A 7 1.79 -20.19 2.06
C GLY A 7 2.58 -18.98 2.50
N SER A 8 2.22 -17.83 1.95
CA SER A 8 2.87 -16.54 2.18
C SER A 8 2.97 -16.28 3.68
N MET A 9 4.19 -16.00 4.10
CA MET A 9 4.64 -15.73 5.45
C MET A 9 3.98 -14.43 5.95
N GLN A 10 2.73 -14.51 6.39
CA GLN A 10 2.01 -13.43 7.04
C GLN A 10 2.13 -13.53 8.56
N GLU A 11 3.31 -13.87 9.08
CA GLU A 11 3.52 -13.95 10.52
C GLU A 11 3.35 -12.56 11.14
N TRP A 12 2.19 -12.32 11.74
CA TRP A 12 1.92 -11.19 12.62
C TRP A 12 1.87 -11.72 14.05
N PRO A 13 2.46 -11.02 15.04
CA PRO A 13 2.50 -11.51 16.41
C PRO A 13 1.09 -11.72 16.98
N ASP A 14 0.90 -12.85 17.66
CA ASP A 14 -0.34 -13.19 18.34
C ASP A 14 -0.71 -12.12 19.39
N SER A 15 -1.95 -11.64 19.35
CA SER A 15 -2.49 -10.78 20.40
C SER A 15 -2.78 -11.60 21.66
N ASP A 16 -2.83 -10.92 22.81
CA ASP A 16 -3.17 -11.60 24.07
C ASP A 16 -4.63 -12.09 24.05
N ARG A 17 -5.54 -11.33 23.40
CA ARG A 17 -6.93 -11.75 23.14
C ARG A 17 -6.99 -13.03 22.32
N LEU A 18 -6.16 -13.15 21.27
CA LEU A 18 -6.09 -14.37 20.47
C LEU A 18 -5.61 -15.55 21.31
N LYS A 19 -4.51 -15.38 22.07
CA LYS A 19 -3.97 -16.45 22.93
C LYS A 19 -5.01 -16.95 23.94
N GLU A 20 -5.76 -16.04 24.55
CA GLU A 20 -6.86 -16.39 25.45
C GLU A 20 -7.94 -17.19 24.72
N ALA A 21 -8.41 -16.71 23.56
CA ALA A 21 -9.44 -17.39 22.78
C ALA A 21 -9.02 -18.80 22.31
N LEU A 22 -7.76 -18.95 21.88
CA LEU A 22 -7.17 -20.24 21.52
C LEU A 22 -7.10 -21.19 22.73
N SER A 23 -6.73 -20.69 23.91
CA SER A 23 -6.67 -21.49 25.13
C SER A 23 -8.03 -22.04 25.58
N LEU A 24 -9.10 -21.30 25.28
CA LEU A 24 -10.48 -21.68 25.58
C LEU A 24 -11.11 -22.57 24.50
N ALA A 25 -10.45 -22.74 23.34
CA ALA A 25 -10.96 -23.44 22.17
C ALA A 25 -12.38 -22.98 21.74
N LYS A 26 -12.66 -21.67 21.87
CA LYS A 26 -13.95 -21.05 21.49
C LYS A 26 -13.81 -20.21 20.22
N PHE A 27 -14.32 -20.73 19.11
CA PHE A 27 -14.18 -20.13 17.77
C PHE A 27 -15.47 -19.52 17.21
N ASP A 28 -16.55 -19.53 18.00
CA ASP A 28 -17.88 -19.13 17.52
C ASP A 28 -18.21 -17.65 17.81
N ASN A 29 -17.33 -16.93 18.51
CA ASN A 29 -17.57 -15.54 18.90
C ASN A 29 -17.16 -14.58 17.77
N CYS A 30 -18.07 -13.67 17.41
CA CYS A 30 -17.76 -12.53 16.56
C CYS A 30 -17.31 -11.36 17.44
N TYR A 31 -16.04 -10.97 17.35
CA TYR A 31 -15.48 -9.84 18.10
C TYR A 31 -15.49 -8.56 17.26
N THR A 32 -15.23 -8.68 15.97
CA THR A 32 -15.18 -7.59 15.01
C THR A 32 -16.42 -7.65 14.12
N MET A 33 -17.30 -6.65 14.26
CA MET A 33 -18.58 -6.57 13.54
C MET A 33 -18.64 -5.30 12.69
N PRO A 34 -17.84 -5.23 11.60
CA PRO A 34 -17.75 -4.04 10.78
C PRO A 34 -19.00 -3.88 9.91
N GLY A 35 -19.27 -2.64 9.52
CA GLY A 35 -20.33 -2.33 8.57
C GLY A 35 -20.28 -0.88 8.12
N LEU A 36 -20.77 -0.63 6.91
CA LEU A 36 -20.71 0.70 6.31
C LEU A 36 -21.48 1.73 7.14
N LYS A 37 -20.86 2.89 7.32
CA LYS A 37 -21.47 4.05 8.00
C LYS A 37 -21.98 5.05 6.98
N GLN A 38 -22.96 5.85 7.38
CA GLN A 38 -23.60 6.83 6.52
C GLN A 38 -22.84 8.16 6.53
N VAL A 39 -22.79 8.84 5.39
CA VAL A 39 -22.20 10.19 5.27
C VAL A 39 -23.21 11.26 5.71
N SER A 40 -24.51 10.98 5.66
CA SER A 40 -25.58 11.90 6.07
C SER A 40 -26.86 11.16 6.43
N LEU A 41 -27.54 11.62 7.48
CA LEU A 41 -28.72 11.03 8.13
C LEU A 41 -29.98 10.84 7.24
N ARG A 42 -29.96 11.27 5.98
CA ARG A 42 -31.18 11.44 5.19
C ARG A 42 -31.44 10.40 4.10
N VAL A 43 -30.45 9.61 3.64
CA VAL A 43 -30.71 8.53 2.66
C VAL A 43 -29.63 7.43 2.74
N ASN A 44 -30.03 6.16 2.59
CA ASN A 44 -29.14 5.02 2.37
C ASN A 44 -28.52 5.10 0.96
N VAL A 45 -27.58 6.02 0.73
CA VAL A 45 -26.98 6.19 -0.60
C VAL A 45 -25.46 6.23 -0.50
N ALA A 46 -24.87 5.58 -1.49
CA ALA A 46 -23.52 5.81 -2.01
C ALA A 46 -23.07 7.28 -1.89
N LEU A 47 -21.75 7.54 -1.85
CA LEU A 47 -21.23 8.91 -1.88
C LEU A 47 -21.81 9.64 -3.10
N PRO A 48 -22.51 10.78 -2.89
CA PRO A 48 -23.21 11.45 -3.97
C PRO A 48 -22.22 12.02 -4.98
N ASP A 49 -22.60 11.92 -6.25
CA ASP A 49 -21.86 12.50 -7.35
C ASP A 49 -22.21 13.98 -7.50
N LEU A 50 -21.63 14.78 -6.60
CA LEU A 50 -21.84 16.24 -6.52
C LEU A 50 -21.48 16.93 -7.85
N MET A 51 -20.51 16.41 -8.59
CA MET A 51 -20.12 16.95 -9.89
C MET A 51 -21.17 16.63 -10.95
N ALA A 52 -21.62 15.37 -11.04
CA ALA A 52 -22.66 14.98 -11.99
C ALA A 52 -23.97 15.75 -11.74
N SER A 53 -24.41 15.79 -10.49
CA SER A 53 -25.61 16.54 -10.09
C SER A 53 -25.49 18.04 -10.41
N THR A 54 -24.34 18.66 -10.14
CA THR A 54 -24.12 20.09 -10.47
C THR A 54 -24.07 20.34 -11.98
N LEU A 55 -23.46 19.45 -12.78
CA LEU A 55 -23.42 19.59 -14.25
C LEU A 55 -24.78 19.35 -14.89
N GLU A 56 -25.55 18.40 -14.36
CA GLU A 56 -26.91 18.16 -14.80
C GLU A 56 -27.79 19.38 -14.50
N GLU A 57 -27.73 19.92 -13.27
CA GLU A 57 -28.50 21.09 -12.86
C GLU A 57 -28.11 22.37 -13.63
N LYS A 58 -26.79 22.62 -13.78
CA LYS A 58 -26.31 23.90 -14.35
C LYS A 58 -26.10 23.89 -15.86
N LEU A 59 -25.80 22.74 -16.45
CA LEU A 59 -25.41 22.63 -17.86
C LEU A 59 -26.28 21.65 -18.66
N ASN A 60 -27.25 20.96 -18.03
CA ASN A 60 -28.05 19.91 -18.65
C ASN A 60 -27.20 18.84 -19.36
N LYS A 61 -26.04 18.50 -18.77
CA LYS A 61 -25.09 17.52 -19.30
C LYS A 61 -24.97 16.33 -18.35
N THR A 62 -25.10 15.13 -18.88
CA THR A 62 -24.86 13.88 -18.16
C THR A 62 -23.37 13.60 -18.06
N VAL A 63 -22.90 13.26 -16.86
CA VAL A 63 -21.51 12.81 -16.65
C VAL A 63 -21.43 11.30 -16.91
N THR A 64 -20.71 10.90 -17.94
CA THR A 64 -20.41 9.49 -18.20
C THR A 64 -19.31 9.03 -17.25
N ARG A 65 -19.61 8.04 -16.41
CA ARG A 65 -18.61 7.35 -15.58
C ARG A 65 -18.05 6.16 -16.36
N PRO A 66 -16.79 5.78 -16.13
CA PRO A 66 -16.21 4.59 -16.75
C PRO A 66 -16.96 3.35 -16.31
N SER A 67 -17.27 2.47 -17.27
CA SER A 67 -17.78 1.14 -16.97
C SER A 67 -16.61 0.25 -16.58
N VAL A 68 -16.63 -0.28 -15.36
CA VAL A 68 -15.60 -1.20 -14.85
C VAL A 68 -16.22 -2.52 -14.38
N SER A 69 -15.40 -3.55 -14.21
CA SER A 69 -15.82 -4.81 -13.58
C SER A 69 -16.28 -4.58 -12.14
N LYS A 70 -17.18 -5.43 -11.65
CA LYS A 70 -17.70 -5.36 -10.28
C LYS A 70 -16.87 -6.19 -9.31
N ASP A 71 -15.58 -5.90 -9.26
CA ASP A 71 -14.59 -6.59 -8.44
C ASP A 71 -13.48 -5.63 -8.00
N LEU A 72 -12.48 -6.15 -7.27
CA LEU A 72 -11.33 -5.34 -6.84
C LEU A 72 -10.53 -4.81 -8.03
N ASP A 73 -10.43 -5.54 -9.14
CA ASP A 73 -9.76 -5.06 -10.36
C ASP A 73 -10.47 -3.81 -10.89
N GLY A 74 -11.80 -3.80 -10.88
CA GLY A 74 -12.61 -2.63 -11.22
C GLY A 74 -12.39 -1.45 -10.28
N VAL A 75 -12.22 -1.69 -8.97
CA VAL A 75 -11.85 -0.65 -8.00
C VAL A 75 -10.49 -0.06 -8.36
N HIS A 76 -9.49 -0.91 -8.63
CA HIS A 76 -8.16 -0.49 -9.04
C HIS A 76 -8.17 0.30 -10.35
N LEU A 77 -8.99 -0.09 -11.33
CA LEU A 77 -9.17 0.66 -12.58
C LEU A 77 -9.77 2.06 -12.33
N LEU A 78 -10.75 2.20 -11.44
CA LEU A 78 -11.35 3.51 -11.10
C LEU A 78 -10.36 4.44 -10.37
N ILE A 79 -9.48 3.88 -9.54
CA ILE A 79 -8.38 4.61 -8.91
C ILE A 79 -7.40 5.09 -9.99
N ARG A 80 -7.04 4.19 -10.90
CA ARG A 80 -6.02 4.36 -11.94
C ARG A 80 -6.43 5.29 -13.08
N GLN A 81 -7.72 5.38 -13.43
CA GLN A 81 -8.18 6.25 -14.53
C GLN A 81 -8.01 7.77 -14.28
N LEU A 82 -7.31 8.16 -13.22
CA LEU A 82 -6.69 9.48 -13.02
C LEU A 82 -5.87 9.98 -14.22
N TYR A 83 -5.33 9.11 -15.08
CA TYR A 83 -4.16 9.47 -15.91
C TYR A 83 -4.42 9.82 -17.38
N GLU A 84 -5.54 9.45 -17.98
CA GLU A 84 -5.76 9.74 -19.43
C GLU A 84 -6.30 11.14 -19.71
N SER A 85 -6.80 11.84 -18.69
CA SER A 85 -7.36 13.19 -18.84
C SER A 85 -6.78 14.09 -17.78
N LEU A 86 -5.85 14.96 -18.18
CA LEU A 86 -5.29 16.09 -17.41
C LEU A 86 -6.35 17.07 -16.85
N GLN A 87 -7.64 16.77 -17.00
CA GLN A 87 -8.77 17.59 -16.57
C GLN A 87 -9.85 16.79 -15.81
N ALA A 88 -9.69 15.47 -15.61
CA ALA A 88 -10.64 14.65 -14.86
C ALA A 88 -9.97 14.06 -13.62
N GLY A 89 -10.22 14.65 -12.45
CA GLY A 89 -9.82 14.02 -11.18
C GLY A 89 -10.37 12.59 -11.10
N GLY A 90 -9.58 11.68 -10.54
CA GLY A 90 -9.91 10.25 -10.41
C GLY A 90 -11.30 10.00 -9.88
N HIS A 91 -11.90 8.89 -10.29
CA HIS A 91 -13.25 8.50 -9.85
C HIS A 91 -13.23 7.85 -8.47
N LEU A 92 -12.47 8.41 -7.52
CA LEU A 92 -12.29 7.89 -6.16
C LEU A 92 -13.62 7.72 -5.43
N ARG A 93 -14.60 8.59 -5.65
CA ARG A 93 -15.97 8.42 -5.13
C ARG A 93 -16.67 7.19 -5.70
N ALA A 94 -16.51 6.93 -7.01
CA ALA A 94 -17.05 5.72 -7.63
C ALA A 94 -16.33 4.47 -7.12
N ALA A 95 -15.01 4.54 -6.90
CA ALA A 95 -14.24 3.47 -6.28
C ALA A 95 -14.75 3.16 -4.86
N VAL A 96 -14.99 4.19 -4.03
CA VAL A 96 -15.59 4.00 -2.69
C VAL A 96 -16.98 3.37 -2.80
N ASN A 97 -17.80 3.78 -3.77
CA ASN A 97 -19.13 3.20 -3.97
C ASN A 97 -19.05 1.73 -4.41
N LEU A 98 -18.09 1.38 -5.28
CA LEU A 98 -17.86 0.00 -5.66
C LEU A 98 -17.39 -0.84 -4.45
N THR A 99 -16.50 -0.33 -3.60
CA THR A 99 -16.16 -1.04 -2.34
C THR A 99 -17.37 -1.25 -1.43
N ALA A 100 -18.36 -0.35 -1.46
CA ALA A 100 -19.60 -0.51 -0.70
C ALA A 100 -20.49 -1.64 -1.27
N GLU A 101 -20.58 -1.76 -2.60
CA GLU A 101 -21.24 -2.89 -3.26
C GLU A 101 -20.58 -4.22 -2.85
N LEU A 102 -19.24 -4.31 -2.96
CA LEU A 102 -18.48 -5.51 -2.61
C LEU A 102 -18.63 -5.91 -1.12
N LEU A 103 -18.63 -4.93 -0.21
CA LEU A 103 -18.88 -5.19 1.23
C LEU A 103 -20.30 -5.64 1.51
N THR A 104 -21.27 -5.18 0.71
CA THR A 104 -22.66 -5.62 0.83
C THR A 104 -22.81 -7.10 0.44
N GLU A 105 -22.08 -7.56 -0.58
CA GLU A 105 -22.07 -8.98 -0.99
C GLU A 105 -21.55 -9.93 0.10
N VAL A 106 -20.66 -9.44 0.97
CA VAL A 106 -20.13 -10.20 2.12
C VAL A 106 -20.82 -9.88 3.45
N ASN A 107 -22.03 -9.30 3.41
CA ASN A 107 -22.84 -8.96 4.59
C ASN A 107 -22.17 -7.96 5.57
N GLN A 108 -21.31 -7.09 5.06
CA GLN A 108 -20.68 -5.98 5.81
C GLN A 108 -21.05 -4.61 5.22
N GLY A 109 -22.16 -4.56 4.48
CA GLY A 109 -22.72 -3.37 3.85
C GLY A 109 -23.39 -2.38 4.83
N PHE A 110 -24.24 -1.50 4.30
CA PHE A 110 -25.01 -0.55 5.10
C PHE A 110 -25.99 -1.27 6.05
N GLY A 111 -26.06 -0.79 7.29
CA GLY A 111 -26.93 -1.37 8.32
C GLY A 111 -26.37 -2.61 9.02
N MET A 112 -25.21 -3.12 8.58
CA MET A 112 -24.56 -4.30 9.16
C MET A 112 -23.59 -3.99 10.30
N ALA A 113 -23.35 -2.71 10.60
CA ALA A 113 -22.44 -2.32 11.68
C ALA A 113 -22.96 -2.86 13.04
N GLY A 114 -22.11 -3.61 13.75
CA GLY A 114 -22.48 -4.27 15.00
C GLY A 114 -23.29 -5.56 14.84
N GLN A 115 -23.51 -6.04 13.60
CA GLN A 115 -24.09 -7.35 13.34
C GLN A 115 -22.99 -8.40 13.13
N PRO A 116 -23.20 -9.66 13.57
CA PRO A 116 -22.25 -10.74 13.30
C PRO A 116 -21.96 -10.89 11.81
N SER A 117 -20.69 -10.96 11.45
CA SER A 117 -20.24 -11.14 10.07
C SER A 117 -18.95 -11.97 10.03
N ASN A 118 -18.67 -12.60 8.89
CA ASN A 118 -17.45 -13.40 8.72
C ASN A 118 -16.31 -12.54 8.18
N ASN A 119 -15.20 -12.50 8.90
CA ASN A 119 -13.98 -11.88 8.43
C ASN A 119 -13.18 -12.87 7.56
N THR A 120 -12.83 -12.42 6.37
CA THR A 120 -12.10 -13.20 5.37
C THR A 120 -11.00 -12.35 4.74
N GLU A 121 -10.00 -12.97 4.11
CA GLU A 121 -8.98 -12.25 3.34
C GLU A 121 -9.58 -11.29 2.32
N TYR A 122 -10.64 -11.72 1.63
CA TYR A 122 -11.34 -10.90 0.64
C TYR A 122 -11.95 -9.66 1.29
N SER A 123 -12.73 -9.82 2.37
CA SER A 123 -13.34 -8.69 3.08
C SER A 123 -12.30 -7.68 3.57
N PHE A 124 -11.13 -8.15 4.05
CA PHE A 124 -10.06 -7.29 4.54
C PHE A 124 -9.32 -6.56 3.42
N LYS A 125 -9.16 -7.17 2.23
CA LYS A 125 -8.68 -6.46 1.03
C LYS A 125 -9.61 -5.32 0.64
N VAL A 126 -10.93 -5.55 0.66
CA VAL A 126 -11.94 -4.52 0.35
C VAL A 126 -11.94 -3.41 1.40
N TRP A 127 -11.93 -3.74 2.70
CA TRP A 127 -11.83 -2.75 3.79
C TRP A 127 -10.54 -1.93 3.70
N ALA A 128 -9.38 -2.56 3.50
CA ALA A 128 -8.12 -1.85 3.35
C ALA A 128 -8.15 -0.84 2.20
N CYS A 129 -8.73 -1.21 1.06
CA CYS A 129 -8.91 -0.31 -0.07
C CYS A 129 -9.87 0.84 0.26
N ARG A 130 -11.04 0.51 0.83
CA ARG A 130 -12.04 1.50 1.22
C ARG A 130 -11.49 2.56 2.18
N LEU A 131 -10.79 2.14 3.23
CA LEU A 131 -10.26 3.05 4.25
C LEU A 131 -9.20 4.00 3.66
N GLN A 132 -8.33 3.50 2.77
CA GLN A 132 -7.38 4.33 2.02
C GLN A 132 -8.09 5.35 1.12
N LEU A 133 -9.15 4.94 0.43
CA LEU A 133 -9.95 5.83 -0.42
C LEU A 133 -10.66 6.93 0.39
N LEU A 134 -11.20 6.60 1.57
CA LEU A 134 -11.80 7.59 2.46
C LEU A 134 -10.77 8.60 2.97
N MET A 135 -9.56 8.13 3.30
CA MET A 135 -8.44 8.98 3.67
C MET A 135 -8.04 9.92 2.51
N ALA A 136 -7.90 9.39 1.29
CA ALA A 136 -7.57 10.17 0.09
C ALA A 136 -8.65 11.23 -0.26
N LEU A 137 -9.93 10.89 -0.05
CA LEU A 137 -11.05 11.82 -0.21
C LEU A 137 -11.23 12.80 0.97
N LYS A 138 -10.38 12.71 1.99
CA LYS A 138 -10.42 13.53 3.22
C LYS A 138 -11.74 13.38 3.99
N LEU A 139 -12.40 12.24 3.86
CA LEU A 139 -13.64 11.90 4.57
C LEU A 139 -13.32 11.35 5.96
N TYR A 140 -12.59 12.13 6.77
CA TYR A 140 -11.98 11.67 8.02
C TYR A 140 -13.00 11.26 9.08
N THR A 141 -14.14 11.94 9.16
CA THR A 141 -15.21 11.56 10.11
C THR A 141 -15.74 10.18 9.78
N LEU A 142 -16.11 9.95 8.52
CA LEU A 142 -16.61 8.64 8.07
C LEU A 142 -15.54 7.55 8.21
N LEU A 143 -14.29 7.85 7.86
CA LEU A 143 -13.16 6.94 8.05
C LEU A 143 -13.05 6.49 9.51
N ASN A 144 -13.06 7.44 10.45
CA ASN A 144 -12.97 7.11 11.87
C ASN A 144 -14.19 6.32 12.36
N ASP A 145 -15.40 6.70 11.93
CA ASP A 145 -16.64 5.98 12.28
C ASP A 145 -16.65 4.53 11.81
N GLU A 146 -16.10 4.25 10.62
CA GLU A 146 -15.96 2.91 10.05
C GLU A 146 -14.80 2.12 10.67
N LEU A 147 -13.81 2.78 11.27
CA LEU A 147 -12.70 2.13 11.98
C LEU A 147 -13.07 1.66 13.40
N ILE A 148 -14.09 2.24 14.03
CA ILE A 148 -14.50 1.91 15.42
C ILE A 148 -14.62 0.40 15.68
N PRO A 149 -15.30 -0.42 14.83
CA PRO A 149 -15.49 -1.84 15.12
C PRO A 149 -14.21 -2.68 15.12
N PHE A 150 -13.11 -2.14 14.60
CA PHE A 150 -11.82 -2.84 14.49
C PHE A 150 -10.91 -2.63 15.71
N GLU A 151 -11.28 -1.74 16.63
CA GLU A 151 -10.60 -1.49 17.91
C GLU A 151 -9.07 -1.27 17.75
N GLU A 152 -8.23 -2.18 18.27
CA GLU A 152 -6.76 -2.13 18.17
C GLU A 152 -6.21 -3.10 17.10
N LEU A 153 -7.07 -3.61 16.21
CA LEU A 153 -6.74 -4.62 15.19
C LEU A 153 -6.07 -5.86 15.79
N ASP A 154 -6.54 -6.26 16.97
CA ASP A 154 -6.00 -7.33 17.81
C ASP A 154 -7.06 -8.34 18.27
N ALA A 155 -8.30 -8.20 17.81
CA ALA A 155 -9.38 -9.14 18.10
C ALA A 155 -9.07 -10.54 17.54
N PRO A 156 -9.49 -11.63 18.21
CA PRO A 156 -9.17 -13.00 17.79
C PRO A 156 -9.60 -13.31 16.36
N ASP A 157 -10.78 -12.84 15.97
CA ASP A 157 -11.40 -13.05 14.66
C ASP A 157 -10.77 -12.22 13.52
N LEU A 158 -9.61 -11.63 13.78
CA LEU A 158 -8.74 -10.97 12.81
C LEU A 158 -7.50 -11.80 12.46
N PHE A 159 -7.42 -13.03 12.96
CA PHE A 159 -6.29 -13.94 12.79
C PHE A 159 -6.72 -15.24 12.13
N TYR A 160 -5.84 -15.79 11.29
CA TYR A 160 -6.08 -17.06 10.60
C TYR A 160 -6.34 -18.21 11.57
N GLN A 161 -5.62 -18.23 12.69
CA GLN A 161 -5.70 -19.23 13.76
C GLN A 161 -7.11 -19.33 14.38
N TYR A 162 -7.94 -18.30 14.23
CA TYR A 162 -9.31 -18.29 14.77
C TYR A 162 -10.32 -19.04 13.88
N TYR A 163 -9.94 -19.39 12.65
CA TYR A 163 -10.80 -20.07 11.68
C TYR A 163 -10.23 -21.42 11.24
N PRO A 164 -10.13 -22.41 12.15
CA PRO A 164 -9.53 -23.72 11.83
C PRO A 164 -10.26 -24.46 10.71
N ASN A 165 -11.57 -24.22 10.53
CA ASN A 165 -12.36 -24.82 9.46
C ASN A 165 -12.11 -24.17 8.09
N LEU A 166 -11.80 -22.88 8.06
CA LEU A 166 -11.56 -22.13 6.81
C LEU A 166 -10.09 -22.22 6.39
N TYR A 167 -9.18 -22.30 7.37
CA TYR A 167 -7.74 -22.38 7.17
C TYR A 167 -7.18 -23.64 7.87
N PRO A 168 -7.42 -24.84 7.32
CA PRO A 168 -7.05 -26.11 7.96
C PRO A 168 -5.53 -26.29 8.09
N GLU A 169 -4.75 -25.70 7.19
CA GLU A 169 -3.29 -25.69 7.27
C GLU A 169 -2.76 -24.81 8.42
N SER A 170 -3.66 -24.11 9.13
CA SER A 170 -3.37 -23.25 10.28
C SER A 170 -2.22 -22.27 10.03
N PRO A 171 -2.29 -21.46 8.94
CA PRO A 171 -1.30 -20.43 8.72
C PRO A 171 -1.30 -19.50 9.94
N LYS A 172 -0.11 -19.11 10.39
CA LYS A 172 0.02 -18.13 11.46
C LYS A 172 0.00 -16.73 10.87
N GLY A 173 -0.88 -15.88 11.36
CA GLY A 173 -0.92 -14.51 10.89
C GLY A 173 -2.21 -13.76 11.14
N SER A 174 -2.25 -12.53 10.64
CA SER A 174 -3.42 -11.67 10.70
C SER A 174 -4.03 -11.49 9.32
N LEU A 175 -5.36 -11.51 9.24
CA LEU A 175 -6.13 -11.10 8.06
C LEU A 175 -5.96 -9.60 7.76
N VAL A 176 -5.52 -8.82 8.75
CA VAL A 176 -5.36 -7.37 8.64
C VAL A 176 -4.07 -7.02 7.89
N LEU A 177 -4.23 -6.40 6.73
CA LEU A 177 -3.11 -5.94 5.90
C LEU A 177 -2.32 -4.83 6.59
N PHE A 178 -1.01 -4.77 6.35
CA PHE A 178 -0.14 -3.73 6.90
C PHE A 178 -0.59 -2.31 6.51
N SER A 179 -1.04 -2.11 5.27
CA SER A 179 -1.59 -0.83 4.79
C SER A 179 -2.80 -0.37 5.61
N MET A 180 -3.69 -1.29 5.99
CA MET A 180 -4.82 -0.98 6.87
C MET A 180 -4.35 -0.57 8.27
N ARG A 181 -3.28 -1.18 8.80
CA ARG A 181 -2.68 -0.81 10.09
C ARG A 181 -2.09 0.61 10.05
N LEU A 182 -1.44 0.99 8.95
CA LEU A 182 -0.95 2.35 8.73
C LEU A 182 -2.10 3.37 8.69
N VAL A 183 -3.13 3.12 7.89
CA VAL A 183 -4.31 4.00 7.81
C VAL A 183 -4.99 4.12 9.17
N HIS A 184 -5.11 3.03 9.92
CA HIS A 184 -5.69 3.02 11.25
C HIS A 184 -4.89 3.83 12.28
N ALA A 185 -3.55 3.84 12.18
CA ALA A 185 -2.71 4.69 13.00
C ALA A 185 -2.83 6.17 12.58
N GLU A 186 -2.76 6.44 11.27
CA GLU A 186 -2.79 7.79 10.72
C GLU A 186 -4.16 8.47 10.94
N ALA A 187 -5.28 7.73 10.82
CA ALA A 187 -6.63 8.27 10.95
C ALA A 187 -6.86 9.05 12.26
N LEU A 188 -6.19 8.64 13.34
CA LEU A 188 -6.29 9.27 14.66
C LEU A 188 -5.81 10.73 14.68
N ARG A 189 -4.93 11.15 13.76
CA ARG A 189 -4.46 12.54 13.67
C ARG A 189 -5.59 13.53 13.37
N PHE A 190 -6.70 13.01 12.84
CA PHE A 190 -7.90 13.76 12.49
C PHE A 190 -8.99 13.66 13.57
N THR A 191 -8.64 13.14 14.76
CA THR A 191 -9.54 13.02 15.92
C THR A 191 -9.14 14.00 17.02
N SER A 192 -9.88 14.00 18.13
CA SER A 192 -9.52 14.78 19.33
C SER A 192 -8.24 14.30 20.01
N ASN A 193 -7.75 13.11 19.69
CA ASN A 193 -6.58 12.48 20.34
C ASN A 193 -5.47 12.17 19.32
N PRO A 194 -4.89 13.19 18.66
CA PRO A 194 -3.89 12.97 17.60
C PRO A 194 -2.59 12.34 18.12
N TRP A 195 -2.30 12.44 19.42
CA TRP A 195 -1.09 11.86 20.02
C TRP A 195 -1.10 10.33 20.00
N THR A 196 -2.28 9.71 20.04
CA THR A 196 -2.43 8.25 19.93
C THR A 196 -2.00 7.73 18.55
N THR A 197 -1.92 8.59 17.52
CA THR A 197 -1.25 8.24 16.25
C THR A 197 0.21 7.88 16.47
N LEU A 198 0.95 8.63 17.30
CA LEU A 198 2.36 8.37 17.56
C LEU A 198 2.54 7.00 18.23
N GLU A 199 1.73 6.69 19.24
CA GLU A 199 1.79 5.40 19.94
C GLU A 199 1.56 4.21 18.98
N ARG A 200 0.61 4.33 18.06
CA ARG A 200 0.35 3.28 17.06
C ARG A 200 1.47 3.19 16.02
N ILE A 201 2.01 4.32 15.55
CA ILE A 201 3.13 4.34 14.60
C ILE A 201 4.39 3.74 15.25
N ASP A 202 4.72 4.10 16.49
CA ASP A 202 5.87 3.58 17.23
C ASP A 202 5.77 2.05 17.39
N LYS A 203 4.56 1.52 17.64
CA LYS A 203 4.31 0.08 17.68
C LYS A 203 4.57 -0.59 16.32
N LEU A 204 4.13 0.03 15.23
CA LEU A 204 4.37 -0.48 13.87
C LEU A 204 5.86 -0.44 13.50
N GLU A 205 6.54 0.67 13.80
CA GLU A 205 7.98 0.82 13.59
C GLU A 205 8.77 -0.24 14.37
N LYS A 206 8.44 -0.43 15.66
CA LYS A 206 9.04 -1.48 16.49
C LYS A 206 8.84 -2.87 15.89
N ASN A 207 7.65 -3.17 15.38
CA ASN A 207 7.39 -4.45 14.72
C ASN A 207 8.25 -4.62 13.45
N VAL A 208 8.33 -3.61 12.59
CA VAL A 208 9.18 -3.64 11.39
C VAL A 208 10.66 -3.83 11.74
N ASN A 209 11.15 -3.13 12.78
CA ASN A 209 12.53 -3.27 13.27
C ASN A 209 12.81 -4.67 13.85
N ASN A 210 11.84 -5.28 14.52
CA ASN A 210 11.94 -6.66 15.00
C ASN A 210 12.03 -7.65 13.83
N GLU A 211 11.20 -7.50 12.80
CA GLU A 211 11.23 -8.37 11.61
C GLU A 211 12.56 -8.26 10.84
N TYR A 212 13.10 -7.05 10.74
CA TYR A 212 14.44 -6.85 10.19
C TYR A 212 15.53 -7.54 11.02
N SER A 213 15.45 -7.41 12.35
CA SER A 213 16.38 -8.08 13.27
C SER A 213 16.31 -9.61 13.16
N THR A 214 15.10 -10.16 13.10
CA THR A 214 14.87 -11.59 12.87
C THR A 214 15.44 -12.04 11.54
N SER A 215 15.19 -11.28 10.46
CA SER A 215 15.71 -11.55 9.13
C SER A 215 17.25 -11.61 9.10
N MET A 216 17.93 -10.68 9.79
CA MET A 216 19.38 -10.69 9.96
C MET A 216 19.88 -11.94 10.74
N ILE A 217 19.20 -12.31 11.82
CA ILE A 217 19.55 -13.49 12.62
C ILE A 217 19.40 -14.78 11.79
N LEU A 218 18.29 -14.91 11.06
CA LEU A 218 18.02 -16.07 10.20
C LEU A 218 19.06 -16.17 9.08
N TYR A 219 19.39 -15.06 8.42
CA TYR A 219 20.44 -15.03 7.43
C TYR A 219 21.79 -15.50 8.00
N ASN A 220 22.18 -14.99 9.17
CA ASN A 220 23.43 -15.39 9.82
C ASN A 220 23.46 -16.89 10.17
N ARG A 221 22.33 -17.47 10.57
CA ARG A 221 22.21 -18.91 10.83
C ARG A 221 22.34 -19.72 9.54
N LEU A 222 21.61 -19.35 8.49
CA LEU A 222 21.65 -20.02 7.18
C LEU A 222 23.05 -19.93 6.54
N SER A 223 23.70 -18.78 6.66
CA SER A 223 25.06 -18.54 6.17
C SER A 223 26.09 -19.46 6.83
N LYS A 224 25.95 -19.73 8.14
CA LYS A 224 26.81 -20.63 8.92
C LYS A 224 26.52 -22.11 8.69
N ALA A 225 25.26 -22.47 8.41
CA ALA A 225 24.85 -23.85 8.19
C ALA A 225 25.39 -24.47 6.89
N GLY A 226 26.02 -23.67 6.01
CA GLY A 226 26.70 -24.16 4.80
C GLY A 226 25.78 -24.66 3.67
N GLY A 227 24.47 -24.55 3.83
CA GLY A 227 23.48 -25.03 2.85
C GLY A 227 23.11 -24.04 1.74
N LEU A 228 23.57 -22.79 1.82
CA LEU A 228 23.27 -21.75 0.82
C LEU A 228 24.28 -21.79 -0.34
N ASN A 229 23.77 -21.91 -1.56
CA ASN A 229 24.59 -21.69 -2.75
C ASN A 229 24.94 -20.19 -2.93
N SER A 230 25.79 -19.88 -3.92
CA SER A 230 26.23 -18.49 -4.17
C SER A 230 25.08 -17.56 -4.55
N GLU A 231 24.17 -18.00 -5.41
CA GLU A 231 23.04 -17.21 -5.89
C GLU A 231 22.07 -16.86 -4.75
N GLN A 232 21.68 -17.85 -3.94
CA GLN A 232 20.84 -17.67 -2.75
C GLN A 232 21.49 -16.72 -1.76
N ARG A 233 22.82 -16.83 -1.56
CA ARG A 233 23.56 -15.93 -0.67
C ARG A 233 23.52 -14.49 -1.17
N ILE A 234 23.65 -14.27 -2.47
CA ILE A 234 23.55 -12.94 -3.09
C ILE A 234 22.11 -12.41 -2.95
N ALA A 235 21.10 -13.20 -3.34
CA ALA A 235 19.69 -12.81 -3.27
C ALA A 235 19.27 -12.39 -1.85
N LEU A 236 19.66 -13.16 -0.83
CA LEU A 236 19.39 -12.82 0.57
C LEU A 236 20.10 -11.54 1.02
N LYS A 237 21.34 -11.30 0.59
CA LYS A 237 22.05 -10.05 0.88
C LYS A 237 21.38 -8.86 0.21
N LEU A 238 20.95 -8.99 -1.04
CA LEU A 238 20.21 -7.95 -1.76
C LEU A 238 18.89 -7.62 -1.05
N MET A 239 18.15 -8.63 -0.56
CA MET A 239 16.97 -8.42 0.28
C MET A 239 17.30 -7.66 1.57
N LEU A 240 18.35 -8.06 2.30
CA LEU A 240 18.79 -7.38 3.52
C LEU A 240 19.28 -5.95 3.25
N MET A 241 19.89 -5.68 2.10
CA MET A 241 20.24 -4.33 1.66
C MET A 241 18.99 -3.48 1.48
N ARG A 242 17.93 -4.00 0.84
CA ARG A 242 16.65 -3.28 0.70
C ARG A 242 16.06 -2.94 2.05
N MET A 243 16.02 -3.90 2.98
CA MET A 243 15.52 -3.67 4.34
C MET A 243 16.36 -2.64 5.09
N ALA A 244 17.70 -2.73 5.00
CA ALA A 244 18.61 -1.76 5.61
C ALA A 244 18.38 -0.34 5.08
N MET A 245 18.17 -0.18 3.77
CA MET A 245 17.82 1.11 3.17
C MET A 245 16.47 1.63 3.67
N SER A 246 15.44 0.77 3.74
CA SER A 246 14.10 1.15 4.20
C SER A 246 14.06 1.60 5.66
N ILE A 247 14.89 1.00 6.52
CA ILE A 247 14.96 1.32 7.96
C ILE A 247 15.99 2.43 8.26
N GLY A 248 16.91 2.71 7.33
CA GLY A 248 17.99 3.67 7.56
C GLY A 248 19.22 3.09 8.25
N ASP A 249 19.41 1.76 8.25
CA ASP A 249 20.60 1.09 8.79
C ASP A 249 21.78 1.21 7.82
N GLN A 250 22.45 2.37 7.88
CA GLN A 250 23.60 2.68 7.04
C GLN A 250 24.74 1.66 7.22
N LYS A 251 24.96 1.19 8.44
CA LYS A 251 26.09 0.31 8.78
C LYS A 251 25.93 -1.05 8.10
N ASN A 252 24.75 -1.66 8.22
CA ASN A 252 24.48 -2.94 7.59
C ASN A 252 24.33 -2.83 6.08
N LEU A 253 23.80 -1.70 5.56
CA LEU A 253 23.80 -1.41 4.13
C LEU A 253 25.22 -1.49 3.54
N GLU A 254 26.20 -0.83 4.16
CA GLU A 254 27.60 -0.90 3.70
C GLU A 254 28.19 -2.29 3.83
N HIS A 255 27.92 -2.99 4.94
CA HIS A 255 28.39 -4.36 5.15
C HIS A 255 27.92 -5.29 4.03
N TYR A 256 26.62 -5.34 3.76
CA TYR A 256 26.08 -6.21 2.71
C TYR A 256 26.54 -5.78 1.31
N SER A 257 26.58 -4.47 1.04
CA SER A 257 27.05 -3.93 -0.24
C SER A 257 28.49 -4.33 -0.56
N ASN A 258 29.38 -4.34 0.43
CA ASN A 258 30.80 -4.66 0.23
C ASN A 258 31.07 -6.15 0.05
N GLU A 259 30.20 -7.01 0.59
CA GLU A 259 30.35 -8.45 0.43
C GLU A 259 29.69 -9.02 -0.83
N ILE A 260 28.95 -8.21 -1.59
CA ILE A 260 28.45 -8.59 -2.91
C ILE A 260 29.56 -8.26 -3.92
N VAL A 261 30.26 -9.28 -4.38
CA VAL A 261 31.26 -9.15 -5.44
C VAL A 261 30.51 -8.81 -6.72
N SER A 262 30.82 -7.65 -7.34
CA SER A 262 30.14 -7.19 -8.55
C SER A 262 30.29 -8.23 -9.67
N SER A 263 29.21 -8.93 -9.98
CA SER A 263 29.12 -9.88 -11.08
C SER A 263 28.59 -9.23 -12.37
N GLY A 264 28.01 -8.02 -12.24
CA GLY A 264 27.45 -7.25 -13.37
C GLY A 264 26.00 -7.63 -13.70
N CYS A 265 25.32 -8.38 -12.82
CA CYS A 265 23.91 -8.71 -12.96
C CYS A 265 23.00 -7.47 -12.79
N ASP A 266 21.92 -7.37 -13.58
CA ASP A 266 20.97 -6.24 -13.55
C ASP A 266 20.39 -5.97 -12.13
N GLU A 267 20.14 -7.02 -11.35
CA GLU A 267 19.66 -6.87 -9.97
C GLU A 267 20.69 -6.18 -9.06
N GLU A 268 21.98 -6.48 -9.18
CA GLU A 268 23.03 -5.83 -8.40
C GLU A 268 23.14 -4.34 -8.75
N ILE A 269 22.97 -4.01 -10.04
CA ILE A 269 23.00 -2.64 -10.52
C ILE A 269 21.85 -1.84 -9.91
N LEU A 270 20.63 -2.39 -9.89
CA LEU A 270 19.48 -1.74 -9.25
C LEU A 270 19.75 -1.42 -7.76
N HIS A 271 20.31 -2.35 -6.99
CA HIS A 271 20.61 -2.10 -5.57
C HIS A 271 21.71 -1.07 -5.37
N LYS A 272 22.69 -1.01 -6.27
CA LYS A 272 23.69 0.06 -6.29
C LYS A 272 23.05 1.42 -6.55
N CYS A 273 22.08 1.50 -7.46
CA CYS A 273 21.30 2.72 -7.70
C CYS A 273 20.50 3.13 -6.46
N LEU A 274 19.79 2.19 -5.84
CA LEU A 274 19.02 2.44 -4.61
C LEU A 274 19.93 2.95 -3.48
N LYS A 275 21.15 2.41 -3.36
CA LYS A 275 22.17 2.92 -2.43
C LYS A 275 22.57 4.36 -2.74
N TYR A 276 22.78 4.72 -4.00
CA TYR A 276 23.06 6.11 -4.37
C TYR A 276 21.88 7.04 -4.02
N MET A 277 20.65 6.61 -4.30
CA MET A 277 19.44 7.36 -3.94
C MET A 277 19.32 7.54 -2.42
N PHE A 278 19.63 6.50 -1.63
CA PHE A 278 19.66 6.54 -0.17
C PHE A 278 20.59 7.64 0.37
N TYR A 279 21.74 7.85 -0.27
CA TYR A 279 22.69 8.90 0.09
C TYR A 279 22.41 10.26 -0.57
N GLY A 280 21.33 10.40 -1.34
CA GLY A 280 21.01 11.63 -2.07
C GLY A 280 21.87 11.88 -3.31
N ASN A 281 22.62 10.88 -3.77
CA ASN A 281 23.49 10.95 -4.94
C ASN A 281 22.70 10.62 -6.22
N TYR A 282 21.72 11.46 -6.55
CA TYR A 282 20.78 11.20 -7.65
C TYR A 282 21.41 11.23 -9.05
N ASN A 283 22.55 11.92 -9.22
CA ASN A 283 23.27 11.95 -10.49
C ASN A 283 23.89 10.58 -10.80
N GLU A 284 24.62 10.04 -9.83
CA GLU A 284 25.26 8.73 -9.89
C GLU A 284 24.22 7.61 -9.99
N ALA A 285 23.10 7.75 -9.28
CA ALA A 285 21.97 6.83 -9.41
C ALA A 285 21.43 6.80 -10.84
N TYR A 286 21.16 7.97 -11.43
CA TYR A 286 20.64 8.07 -12.80
C TYR A 286 21.61 7.52 -13.84
N GLU A 287 22.90 7.86 -13.76
CA GLU A 287 23.94 7.34 -14.66
C GLU A 287 24.09 5.82 -14.56
N THR A 288 23.89 5.27 -13.37
CA THR A 288 23.94 3.82 -13.14
C THR A 288 22.71 3.13 -13.73
N LEU A 289 21.51 3.68 -13.53
CA LEU A 289 20.26 3.16 -14.13
C LEU A 289 20.28 3.24 -15.67
N GLN A 290 20.86 4.29 -16.24
CA GLN A 290 20.96 4.45 -17.69
C GLN A 290 21.74 3.32 -18.37
N LYS A 291 22.67 2.68 -17.65
CA LYS A 291 23.42 1.51 -18.15
C LYS A 291 22.52 0.27 -18.30
N CYS A 292 21.49 0.13 -17.46
CA CYS A 292 20.51 -0.95 -17.51
C CYS A 292 19.35 -0.70 -18.48
N LEU A 293 19.05 0.56 -18.80
CA LEU A 293 17.93 0.89 -19.68
C LEU A 293 18.10 0.27 -21.08
N ASN A 294 19.34 0.12 -21.53
CA ASN A 294 19.66 -0.47 -22.84
C ASN A 294 19.46 -1.99 -22.89
N SER A 295 19.39 -2.69 -21.74
CA SER A 295 19.23 -4.15 -21.65
C SER A 295 17.82 -4.57 -21.22
N LEU A 296 17.17 -3.82 -20.33
CA LEU A 296 15.91 -4.22 -19.71
C LEU A 296 15.04 -3.00 -19.33
N ALA A 297 14.29 -2.46 -20.29
CA ALA A 297 13.31 -1.40 -20.01
C ALA A 297 12.11 -1.97 -19.24
N SER A 298 12.16 -1.91 -17.91
CA SER A 298 11.04 -2.28 -17.03
C SER A 298 10.32 -1.02 -16.49
N PRO A 299 9.01 -1.09 -16.20
CA PRO A 299 8.28 0.01 -15.56
C PRO A 299 8.92 0.48 -14.24
N GLU A 300 9.46 -0.45 -13.44
CA GLU A 300 10.16 -0.15 -12.18
C GLU A 300 11.45 0.64 -12.41
N LEU A 301 12.21 0.27 -13.45
CA LEU A 301 13.44 0.98 -13.81
C LEU A 301 13.14 2.41 -14.24
N CYS A 302 12.18 2.59 -15.16
CA CYS A 302 11.73 3.91 -15.60
C CYS A 302 11.17 4.75 -14.45
N ASN A 303 10.47 4.13 -13.50
CA ASN A 303 9.99 4.83 -12.30
C ASN A 303 11.14 5.38 -11.46
N ASN A 304 12.13 4.55 -11.16
CA ASN A 304 13.30 4.98 -10.38
C ASN A 304 14.13 6.05 -11.11
N MET A 305 14.24 5.97 -12.44
CA MET A 305 14.87 6.99 -13.26
C MET A 305 14.10 8.31 -13.24
N ALA A 306 12.77 8.27 -13.35
CA ALA A 306 11.93 9.46 -13.26
C ALA A 306 12.06 10.14 -11.89
N ILE A 307 12.13 9.37 -10.81
CA ILE A 307 12.41 9.92 -9.48
C ILE A 307 13.80 10.57 -9.42
N CYS A 308 14.84 9.95 -9.97
CA CYS A 308 16.16 10.58 -10.05
C CYS A 308 16.12 11.90 -10.85
N LEU A 309 15.39 11.94 -11.97
CA LEU A 309 15.19 13.16 -12.77
C LEU A 309 14.46 14.24 -11.98
N LEU A 310 13.41 13.88 -11.23
CA LEU A 310 12.69 14.80 -10.35
C LEU A 310 13.63 15.44 -9.33
N TYR A 311 14.41 14.64 -8.58
CA TYR A 311 15.34 15.15 -7.58
C TYR A 311 16.53 15.92 -8.17
N LYS A 312 16.81 15.74 -9.47
CA LYS A 312 17.74 16.58 -10.24
C LYS A 312 17.13 17.90 -10.73
N GLY A 313 15.84 18.14 -10.49
CA GLY A 313 15.10 19.31 -10.97
C GLY A 313 14.61 19.21 -12.41
N GLN A 314 14.73 18.04 -13.06
CA GLN A 314 14.32 17.81 -14.45
C GLN A 314 12.89 17.26 -14.52
N ILE A 315 11.93 18.03 -13.99
CA ILE A 315 10.53 17.61 -13.80
C ILE A 315 9.86 17.20 -15.12
N PHE A 316 10.07 17.96 -16.20
CA PHE A 316 9.48 17.65 -17.51
C PHE A 316 9.98 16.32 -18.08
N ASN A 317 11.28 16.05 -17.98
CA ASN A 317 11.87 14.79 -18.43
C ASN A 317 11.36 13.61 -17.59
N ALA A 318 11.21 13.80 -16.28
CA ALA A 318 10.66 12.79 -15.37
C ALA A 318 9.21 12.43 -15.76
N MET A 319 8.39 13.45 -16.02
CA MET A 319 7.00 13.29 -16.43
C MET A 319 6.87 12.60 -17.80
N GLU A 320 7.67 13.02 -18.78
CA GLU A 320 7.67 12.43 -20.12
C GLU A 320 8.07 10.95 -20.08
N MET A 321 9.08 10.60 -19.29
CA MET A 321 9.52 9.22 -19.11
C MET A 321 8.39 8.32 -18.59
N LEU A 322 7.70 8.74 -17.53
CA LEU A 322 6.59 7.98 -16.96
C LEU A 322 5.39 7.89 -17.91
N LYS A 323 5.09 8.97 -18.64
CA LYS A 323 4.02 9.00 -19.64
C LYS A 323 4.28 8.05 -20.81
N SER A 324 5.54 7.84 -21.16
CA SER A 324 5.95 6.99 -22.28
C SER A 324 5.91 5.49 -21.99
N LEU A 325 5.66 5.09 -20.73
CA LEU A 325 5.62 3.69 -20.34
C LEU A 325 4.45 2.96 -21.03
N PRO A 326 4.72 1.81 -21.68
CA PRO A 326 3.67 1.05 -22.33
C PRO A 326 2.80 0.31 -21.31
N GLY A 327 1.52 0.21 -21.63
CA GLY A 327 0.56 -0.49 -20.81
C GLY A 327 0.26 0.26 -19.52
N ASP A 328 -0.20 -0.51 -18.57
CA ASP A 328 -0.94 0.01 -17.45
C ASP A 328 0.01 0.25 -16.24
N PRO A 329 0.39 1.50 -15.83
CA PRO A 329 1.23 1.74 -14.66
C PRO A 329 0.75 1.03 -13.39
N ASN A 330 1.67 0.37 -12.69
CA ASN A 330 1.42 -0.13 -11.33
C ASN A 330 1.26 1.04 -10.34
N GLU A 331 0.76 0.75 -9.13
CA GLU A 331 0.45 1.77 -8.12
C GLU A 331 1.63 2.71 -7.79
N PRO A 332 2.88 2.23 -7.59
CA PRO A 332 4.03 3.11 -7.37
C PRO A 332 4.32 4.07 -8.54
N VAL A 333 4.22 3.59 -9.78
CA VAL A 333 4.41 4.42 -10.98
C VAL A 333 3.33 5.50 -11.05
N ALA A 334 2.08 5.11 -10.80
CA ALA A 334 0.93 6.03 -10.78
C ALA A 334 1.14 7.15 -9.75
N ILE A 335 1.39 6.80 -8.47
CA ILE A 335 1.60 7.78 -7.39
C ILE A 335 2.72 8.76 -7.74
N ASN A 336 3.85 8.25 -8.23
CA ASN A 336 5.00 9.07 -8.60
C ASN A 336 4.67 10.01 -9.77
N PHE A 337 3.98 9.51 -10.80
CA PHE A 337 3.54 10.35 -11.91
C PHE A 337 2.58 11.45 -11.45
N SER A 338 1.57 11.13 -10.62
CA SER A 338 0.65 12.14 -10.09
C SER A 338 1.40 13.20 -9.29
N THR A 339 2.32 12.79 -8.42
CA THR A 339 3.14 13.72 -7.64
C THR A 339 3.96 14.64 -8.55
N ILE A 340 4.62 14.08 -9.57
CA ILE A 340 5.41 14.84 -10.54
C ILE A 340 4.53 15.80 -11.36
N ALA A 341 3.33 15.37 -11.76
CA ALA A 341 2.38 16.19 -12.50
C ALA A 341 1.83 17.36 -11.66
N GLU A 342 1.54 17.14 -10.38
CA GLU A 342 1.12 18.23 -9.48
C GLU A 342 2.23 19.28 -9.29
N LEU A 343 3.48 18.81 -9.15
CA LEU A 343 4.65 19.69 -9.04
C LEU A 343 4.91 20.49 -10.33
N SER A 344 4.67 19.90 -11.50
CA SER A 344 4.83 20.60 -12.78
C SER A 344 3.78 21.69 -13.00
N ILE A 345 2.52 21.45 -12.59
CA ILE A 345 1.43 22.44 -12.66
C ILE A 345 1.68 23.60 -11.68
N SER A 346 2.18 23.33 -10.48
CA SER A 346 2.48 24.36 -9.48
C SER A 346 3.54 25.36 -9.99
N ASN A 347 4.51 24.89 -10.79
CA ASN A 347 5.53 25.74 -11.40
C ASN A 347 5.01 26.60 -12.56
N LEU A 348 4.02 26.12 -13.31
CA LEU A 348 3.38 26.90 -14.38
C LEU A 348 2.64 28.13 -13.84
N ILE A 349 1.95 27.98 -12.71
CA ILE A 349 1.27 29.09 -12.03
C ILE A 349 2.27 30.16 -11.56
N HIS A 350 3.51 29.77 -11.25
CA HIS A 350 4.53 30.70 -10.76
C HIS A 350 5.26 31.46 -11.89
N GLU A 351 5.43 30.87 -13.08
CA GLU A 351 6.04 31.56 -14.23
C GLU A 351 5.12 32.62 -14.84
N ASP A 352 3.80 32.41 -14.82
CA ASP A 352 2.83 33.39 -15.32
C ASP A 352 2.69 34.63 -14.41
N VAL A 353 3.05 34.52 -13.12
CA VAL A 353 3.02 35.66 -12.17
C VAL A 353 4.26 36.55 -12.29
N ILE A 354 5.36 36.06 -12.86
CA ILE A 354 6.60 36.86 -13.06
C ILE A 354 6.60 37.58 -14.42
N ARG A 355 5.61 37.32 -15.28
CA ARG A 355 5.43 37.99 -16.59
C ARG A 355 4.24 38.96 -16.66
N LEU A 356 3.76 39.44 -15.51
CA LEU A 356 2.92 40.63 -15.37
C LEU A 356 3.69 41.70 -14.60
#